data_AF-A0A497GN82-F1
#
_entry.id   AF-A0A497GN82-F1
#
_cell.length_a   1.000
_cell.length_b   1.000
_cell.length_c   1.000
_cell.angle_alpha   90.00
_cell.angle_beta   90.00
_cell.angle_gamma   90.00
#
_symmetry.space_group_name_H-M   'P 1'
#
loop_
_entity.id
_entity.type
_entity.pdbx_description
1 polymer ?
#
loop_
_entity_poly.entity_id
_entity_poly.type
_entity_poly.pdbx_seq_one_letter_code
_entity_poly.pdbx_strand_id
1 'polypeptide(L)'
;MKPKEEPLILSFEYDRLKIRVPVYTGEVEVIKGSPPDKHFEHFRRVSVYHEGSWIIVDPKPIVSYYVVEEYSRMVHVVEVTLFVISGKLEPGITLAYANSTKTIYLRSCDYAGTASIAINNEVIAYLQVKPQDLLKLIVVYEY
;
A
#
# COMPACT_ATOMS: atom_id res chain seq x y z
N MET A 1 -11.26 25.64 -5.48
CA MET A 1 -10.73 25.22 -4.16
C MET A 1 -11.80 25.50 -3.13
N LYS A 2 -12.44 24.48 -2.55
CA LYS A 2 -13.26 24.69 -1.35
C LYS A 2 -12.30 25.16 -0.25
N PRO A 3 -12.47 26.35 0.33
CA PRO A 3 -11.58 26.80 1.39
C PRO A 3 -11.72 25.84 2.59
N LYS A 4 -10.60 25.29 3.07
CA LYS A 4 -10.48 24.54 4.35
C LYS A 4 -10.97 23.08 4.37
N GLU A 5 -10.97 22.35 3.27
CA GLU A 5 -11.20 20.91 3.35
C GLU A 5 -9.95 20.19 3.85
N GLU A 6 -10.06 19.49 4.97
CA GLU A 6 -8.95 18.73 5.55
C GLU A 6 -8.66 17.46 4.74
N PRO A 7 -7.38 17.04 4.65
CA PRO A 7 -7.03 15.77 4.03
C PRO A 7 -7.67 14.62 4.80
N LEU A 8 -8.24 13.65 4.08
CA LEU A 8 -8.67 12.39 4.69
C LEU A 8 -7.42 11.55 4.91
N ILE A 9 -7.10 11.30 6.18
CA ILE A 9 -5.96 10.47 6.58
C ILE A 9 -6.48 9.11 7.04
N LEU A 10 -5.97 8.05 6.42
CA LEU A 10 -6.27 6.67 6.77
C LEU A 10 -4.96 5.96 7.12
N SER A 11 -5.02 5.08 8.12
CA SER A 11 -3.87 4.31 8.59
C SER A 11 -4.19 2.83 8.50
N PHE A 12 -3.28 2.08 7.90
CA PHE A 12 -3.40 0.64 7.69
C PHE A 12 -2.11 -0.04 8.10
N GLU A 13 -2.22 -1.27 8.61
CA GLU A 13 -1.10 -2.09 9.03
C GLU A 13 -0.92 -3.27 8.07
N TYR A 14 0.32 -3.74 7.94
CA TYR A 14 0.68 -4.94 7.19
C TYR A 14 1.86 -5.64 7.89
N ASP A 15 2.04 -6.92 7.59
CA ASP A 15 3.02 -7.74 8.28
C ASP A 15 4.38 -7.76 7.57
N ARG A 16 5.43 -7.76 8.40
CA ARG A 16 6.80 -8.04 7.99
C ARG A 16 7.35 -9.16 8.84
N LEU A 17 8.03 -10.12 8.22
CA LEU A 17 8.69 -11.18 8.96
C LEU A 17 10.09 -10.73 9.35
N LYS A 18 10.45 -10.92 10.62
CA LYS A 18 11.80 -10.66 11.15
C LYS A 18 12.42 -11.96 11.64
N ILE A 19 13.54 -12.34 11.04
CA ILE A 19 14.27 -13.57 11.37
C ILE A 19 15.60 -13.19 11.99
N ARG A 20 15.86 -13.65 13.22
CA ARG A 20 17.13 -13.39 13.89
C ARG A 20 18.22 -14.26 13.28
N VAL A 21 19.37 -13.66 13.00
CA VAL A 21 20.54 -14.36 12.48
C VAL A 21 21.75 -14.12 13.39
N PRO A 22 22.70 -15.08 13.47
CA PRO A 22 23.88 -14.96 14.33
C PRO A 22 24.94 -13.99 13.78
N VAL A 23 24.71 -13.41 12.61
CA VAL A 23 25.59 -12.43 11.96
C VAL A 23 25.05 -11.03 12.22
N TYR A 24 25.94 -10.07 12.46
CA TYR A 24 25.59 -8.66 12.59
C TYR A 24 26.14 -7.86 11.40
N THR A 25 25.30 -7.06 10.75
CA THR A 25 25.72 -6.07 9.76
C THR A 25 25.57 -4.66 10.33
N GLY A 26 26.61 -3.84 10.15
CA GLY A 26 26.58 -2.43 10.56
C GLY A 26 25.73 -1.54 9.65
N GLU A 27 25.48 -1.99 8.42
CA GLU A 27 24.65 -1.30 7.43
C GLU A 27 23.51 -2.20 6.96
N VAL A 28 22.48 -1.58 6.37
CA VAL A 28 21.38 -2.31 5.74
C VAL A 28 21.84 -2.84 4.39
N GLU A 29 21.77 -4.16 4.20
CA GLU A 29 22.15 -4.81 2.94
C GLU A 29 20.90 -5.40 2.26
N VAL A 30 20.60 -4.96 1.03
CA VAL A 30 19.47 -5.49 0.26
C VAL A 30 19.88 -6.81 -0.39
N ILE A 31 19.29 -7.90 0.08
CA ILE A 31 19.51 -9.26 -0.46
C ILE A 31 18.67 -9.46 -1.73
N LYS A 32 17.42 -8.97 -1.71
CA LYS A 32 16.47 -9.05 -2.83
C LYS A 32 15.48 -7.91 -2.72
N GLY A 33 14.96 -7.43 -3.85
CA GLY A 33 13.82 -6.53 -3.81
C GLY A 33 14.21 -5.06 -3.88
N SER A 34 13.52 -4.28 -3.07
CA SER A 34 13.72 -2.84 -2.93
C SER A 34 14.27 -2.53 -1.52
N PRO A 35 14.98 -1.41 -1.37
CA PRO A 35 15.50 -0.96 -0.08
C PRO A 35 14.37 -0.63 0.92
N PRO A 36 14.68 -0.53 2.23
CA PRO A 36 13.68 -0.32 3.29
C PRO A 36 12.98 1.05 3.21
N ASP A 37 13.63 2.06 2.63
CA ASP A 37 13.11 3.41 2.42
C ASP A 37 11.99 3.46 1.37
N LYS A 38 11.94 2.50 0.43
CA LYS A 38 10.82 2.40 -0.49
C LYS A 38 9.57 1.90 0.23
N HIS A 39 8.50 2.69 0.25
CA HIS A 39 7.32 2.39 1.05
C HIS A 39 6.27 1.49 0.39
N PHE A 40 6.27 1.38 -0.94
CA PHE A 40 5.32 0.55 -1.68
C PHE A 40 5.91 0.07 -3.03
N GLU A 41 5.19 -0.82 -3.71
CA GLU A 41 5.49 -1.33 -5.04
C GLU A 41 4.28 -1.16 -5.98
N HIS A 42 4.50 -1.25 -7.30
CA HIS A 42 3.41 -1.25 -8.29
C HIS A 42 3.01 -2.67 -8.74
N PHE A 43 3.72 -3.69 -8.25
CA PHE A 43 3.48 -5.09 -8.56
C PHE A 43 3.90 -5.97 -7.38
N ARG A 44 3.36 -7.20 -7.32
CA ARG A 44 3.68 -8.16 -6.27
C ARG A 44 5.18 -8.47 -6.24
N ARG A 45 5.85 -8.03 -5.18
CA ARG A 45 7.27 -8.29 -4.92
C ARG A 45 7.52 -8.32 -3.43
N VAL A 46 8.38 -9.23 -3.01
CA VAL A 46 8.88 -9.30 -1.63
C VAL A 46 10.30 -8.79 -1.60
N SER A 47 10.56 -7.84 -0.71
CA SER A 47 11.90 -7.34 -0.42
C SER A 47 12.51 -8.10 0.74
N VAL A 48 13.80 -8.38 0.65
CA VAL A 48 14.56 -9.08 1.68
C VAL A 48 15.84 -8.32 1.91
N TYR A 49 16.08 -7.91 3.16
CA TYR A 49 17.27 -7.15 3.52
C TYR A 49 17.75 -7.53 4.92
N HIS A 50 19.05 -7.34 5.13
CA HIS A 50 19.70 -7.54 6.42
C HIS A 50 19.76 -6.20 7.17
N GLU A 51 19.35 -6.18 8.43
CA GLU A 51 19.36 -4.99 9.29
C GLU A 51 19.83 -5.41 10.70
N GLY A 52 21.08 -5.07 11.04
CA GLY A 52 21.65 -5.45 12.33
C GLY A 52 21.81 -6.96 12.44
N SER A 53 21.08 -7.62 13.35
CA SER A 53 21.06 -9.09 13.50
C SER A 53 19.77 -9.72 12.97
N TRP A 54 19.12 -9.07 12.01
CA TRP A 54 17.83 -9.49 11.47
C TRP A 54 17.88 -9.59 9.95
N ILE A 55 17.30 -10.66 9.42
CA ILE A 55 16.81 -10.68 8.04
C ILE A 55 15.33 -10.30 8.09
N ILE A 56 14.99 -9.25 7.34
CA ILE A 56 13.63 -8.76 7.20
C ILE A 56 13.08 -9.23 5.86
N VAL A 57 11.91 -9.87 5.88
CA VAL A 57 11.13 -10.20 4.69
C VAL A 57 9.93 -9.25 4.67
N ASP A 58 9.94 -8.36 3.69
CA ASP A 58 9.09 -7.19 3.59
C ASP A 58 8.24 -7.26 2.31
N PRO A 59 7.02 -7.83 2.40
CA PRO A 59 6.03 -7.77 1.32
C PRO A 59 5.41 -6.37 1.31
N LYS A 60 6.13 -5.42 0.69
CA LYS A 60 5.71 -4.01 0.62
C LYS A 60 4.27 -3.89 0.09
N PRO A 61 3.48 -2.92 0.60
CA PRO A 61 2.19 -2.58 0.04
C PRO A 61 2.26 -2.40 -1.48
N ILE A 62 1.25 -2.87 -2.19
CA ILE A 62 1.15 -2.69 -3.64
C ILE A 62 0.12 -1.61 -3.91
N VAL A 63 0.47 -0.67 -4.76
CA VAL A 63 -0.38 0.48 -5.04
C VAL A 63 -0.62 0.56 -6.53
N SER A 64 -1.89 0.72 -6.89
CA SER A 64 -2.29 1.06 -8.25
C SER A 64 -3.25 2.23 -8.24
N TYR A 65 -3.14 3.06 -9.28
CA TYR A 65 -4.05 4.16 -9.53
C TYR A 65 -4.54 4.07 -10.96
N TYR A 66 -5.85 4.17 -11.13
CA TYR A 66 -6.49 4.15 -12.43
C TYR A 66 -7.84 4.88 -12.37
N VAL A 67 -8.38 5.22 -13.54
CA VAL A 67 -9.64 5.95 -13.67
C VAL A 67 -10.61 5.08 -14.46
N VAL A 68 -11.84 4.96 -13.95
CA VAL A 68 -12.92 4.19 -14.59
C VAL A 68 -14.19 5.02 -14.64
N GLU A 69 -15.10 4.66 -15.54
CA GLU A 69 -16.45 5.21 -15.55
C GLU A 69 -17.41 4.21 -14.88
N GLU A 70 -18.07 4.62 -13.80
CA GLU A 70 -19.10 3.83 -13.12
C GLU A 70 -20.40 4.64 -13.04
N TYR A 71 -21.50 4.08 -13.54
CA TYR A 71 -22.82 4.73 -13.51
C TYR A 71 -22.81 6.17 -14.07
N SER A 72 -22.13 6.38 -15.20
CA SER A 72 -21.94 7.70 -15.84
C SER A 72 -21.17 8.73 -14.99
N ARG A 73 -20.34 8.27 -14.06
CA ARG A 73 -19.45 9.10 -13.26
C ARG A 73 -18.00 8.66 -13.43
N MET A 74 -17.10 9.64 -13.50
CA MET A 74 -15.67 9.36 -13.45
C MET A 74 -15.28 9.01 -12.01
N VAL A 75 -14.65 7.85 -11.85
CA VAL A 75 -14.17 7.34 -10.56
C VAL A 75 -12.66 7.20 -10.61
N HIS A 76 -11.99 7.98 -9.76
CA HIS A 76 -10.57 7.86 -9.50
C HIS A 76 -10.36 6.75 -8.46
N VAL A 77 -9.80 5.63 -8.90
CA VAL A 77 -9.60 4.45 -8.06
C VAL A 77 -8.14 4.38 -7.62
N VAL A 78 -7.95 4.23 -6.32
CA VAL A 78 -6.69 3.83 -5.71
C VAL A 78 -6.91 2.47 -5.09
N GLU A 79 -6.17 1.47 -5.56
CA GLU A 79 -6.17 0.15 -4.93
C GLU A 79 -4.84 -0.03 -4.19
N VAL A 80 -4.93 -0.34 -2.90
CA VAL A 80 -3.81 -0.65 -2.02
C VAL A 80 -3.95 -2.09 -1.56
N THR A 81 -2.99 -2.94 -1.90
CA THR A 81 -2.94 -4.32 -1.47
C THR A 81 -1.91 -4.49 -0.37
N LEU A 82 -2.33 -5.04 0.77
CA LEU A 82 -1.55 -5.27 1.97
C LEU A 82 -1.44 -6.78 2.22
N PHE A 83 -0.25 -7.23 2.55
CA PHE A 83 -0.03 -8.63 2.92
C PHE A 83 -0.13 -8.80 4.44
N VAL A 84 -0.94 -9.76 4.87
CA VAL A 84 -1.19 -10.06 6.27
C VAL A 84 -0.88 -11.53 6.51
N ILE A 85 0.03 -11.81 7.43
CA ILE A 85 0.37 -13.19 7.79
C ILE A 85 -0.67 -13.68 8.78
N SER A 86 -1.38 -14.73 8.42
CA SER A 86 -2.31 -15.42 9.32
C SER A 86 -1.80 -16.82 9.69
N GLY A 87 -2.12 -17.28 10.90
CA GLY A 87 -1.76 -18.60 11.38
C GLY A 87 -0.40 -18.67 12.11
N LYS A 88 0.05 -19.90 12.36
CA LYS A 88 1.28 -20.16 13.12
C LYS A 88 2.45 -20.35 12.17
N LEU A 89 3.51 -19.57 12.38
CA LEU A 89 4.75 -19.68 11.63
C LEU A 89 5.63 -20.78 12.23
N GLU A 90 5.91 -21.81 11.44
CA GLU A 90 6.81 -22.91 11.79
C GLU A 90 7.85 -23.11 10.67
N PRO A 91 9.04 -23.63 10.98
CA PRO A 91 10.05 -23.93 9.96
C PRO A 91 9.50 -24.86 8.87
N GLY A 92 9.72 -24.50 7.61
CA GLY A 92 9.27 -25.27 6.44
C GLY A 92 7.92 -24.85 5.87
N ILE A 93 7.19 -23.93 6.52
CA ILE A 93 5.94 -23.37 5.97
C ILE A 93 6.26 -22.42 4.82
N THR A 94 5.44 -22.49 3.76
CA THR A 94 5.46 -21.54 2.63
C THR A 94 4.35 -20.53 2.81
N LEU A 95 4.69 -19.24 2.76
CA LEU A 95 3.71 -18.16 2.67
C LEU A 95 3.16 -18.10 1.24
N ALA A 96 1.83 -18.05 1.12
CA ALA A 96 1.14 -17.96 -0.16
C ALA A 96 -0.05 -17.01 -0.03
N TYR A 97 -0.40 -16.34 -1.12
CA TYR A 97 -1.61 -15.52 -1.21
C TYR A 97 -2.81 -16.45 -1.41
N ALA A 98 -3.41 -16.92 -0.32
CA ALA A 98 -4.48 -17.92 -0.34
C ALA A 98 -5.86 -17.28 -0.43
N ASN A 99 -6.07 -16.18 0.31
CA ASN A 99 -7.36 -15.51 0.40
C ASN A 99 -7.19 -13.99 0.34
N SER A 100 -8.29 -13.29 0.02
CA SER A 100 -8.30 -11.82 0.09
C SER A 100 -9.62 -11.29 0.64
N THR A 101 -9.54 -10.19 1.38
CA THR A 101 -10.71 -9.38 1.76
C THR A 101 -10.53 -7.97 1.21
N LYS A 102 -11.63 -7.24 1.01
CA LYS A 102 -11.60 -5.89 0.48
C LYS A 102 -12.43 -4.94 1.34
N THR A 103 -11.91 -3.76 1.61
CA THR A 103 -12.63 -2.63 2.21
C THR A 103 -12.63 -1.47 1.22
N ILE A 104 -13.79 -0.87 1.00
CA ILE A 104 -13.97 0.20 0.02
C ILE A 104 -14.38 1.48 0.74
N TYR A 105 -13.62 2.55 0.52
CA TYR A 105 -13.95 3.90 0.95
C TYR A 105 -14.31 4.73 -0.27
N LEU A 106 -15.36 5.53 -0.14
CA LEU A 106 -15.88 6.37 -1.22
C LEU A 106 -16.02 7.80 -0.73
N ARG A 107 -15.58 8.75 -1.56
CA ARG A 107 -15.78 10.19 -1.36
C ARG A 107 -16.28 10.80 -2.65
N SER A 108 -17.40 11.51 -2.60
CA SER A 108 -17.88 12.31 -3.71
C SER A 108 -17.27 13.71 -3.67
N CYS A 109 -16.81 14.20 -4.81
CA CYS A 109 -16.38 15.58 -4.96
C CYS A 109 -17.57 16.44 -5.43
N ASP A 110 -17.91 17.48 -4.67
CA ASP A 110 -18.99 18.41 -5.02
C ASP A 110 -18.48 19.71 -5.65
N TYR A 111 -17.18 19.77 -6.00
CA TYR A 111 -16.52 20.92 -6.59
C TYR A 111 -15.49 20.51 -7.64
N ALA A 112 -15.10 21.49 -8.48
CA ALA A 112 -13.95 21.35 -9.36
C ALA A 112 -12.65 21.77 -8.66
N GLY A 113 -11.56 21.04 -8.89
CA GLY A 113 -10.26 21.37 -8.32
C GLY A 113 -9.19 20.34 -8.59
N THR A 114 -8.03 20.54 -7.98
CA THR A 114 -6.94 19.56 -7.99
C THR A 114 -6.88 18.87 -6.63
N ALA A 115 -6.80 17.55 -6.64
CA ALA A 115 -6.50 16.75 -5.46
C ALA A 115 -5.19 15.96 -5.69
N SER A 116 -4.56 15.57 -4.59
CA SER A 116 -3.40 14.68 -4.61
C SER A 116 -3.66 13.50 -3.69
N ILE A 117 -3.20 12.33 -4.09
CA ILE A 117 -3.22 11.14 -3.25
C ILE A 117 -1.78 10.83 -2.89
N ALA A 118 -1.53 10.63 -1.60
CA ALA A 118 -0.22 10.33 -1.08
C ALA A 118 -0.26 9.11 -0.15
N ILE A 119 0.81 8.33 -0.15
CA ILE A 119 1.05 7.23 0.77
C ILE A 119 2.38 7.51 1.46
N ASN A 120 2.38 7.55 2.79
CA ASN A 120 3.57 7.91 3.59
C ASN A 120 4.23 9.21 3.09
N ASN A 121 3.42 10.23 2.75
CA ASN A 121 3.82 11.52 2.17
C ASN A 121 4.41 11.45 0.75
N GLU A 122 4.53 10.28 0.13
CA GLU A 122 4.88 10.13 -1.28
C GLU A 122 3.63 10.30 -2.14
N VAL A 123 3.59 11.32 -3.00
CA VAL A 123 2.45 11.58 -3.87
C VAL A 123 2.43 10.58 -5.02
N ILE A 124 1.38 9.77 -5.08
CA ILE A 124 1.21 8.71 -6.09
C ILE A 124 0.37 9.19 -7.29
N ALA A 125 -0.47 10.20 -7.10
CA ALA A 125 -1.33 10.72 -8.16
C ALA A 125 -1.74 12.17 -7.90
N TYR A 126 -1.80 12.95 -8.99
CA TYR A 126 -2.50 14.23 -9.04
C TYR A 126 -3.73 14.08 -9.93
N LEU A 127 -4.87 14.58 -9.45
CA LEU A 127 -6.16 14.43 -10.11
C LEU A 127 -6.82 15.79 -10.28
N GLN A 128 -7.38 16.01 -11.46
CA GLN A 128 -8.30 17.11 -11.72
C GLN A 128 -9.71 16.56 -11.50
N VAL A 129 -10.32 16.94 -10.38
CA VAL A 129 -11.69 16.54 -10.04
C VAL A 129 -12.67 17.55 -10.57
N LYS A 130 -13.82 17.04 -11.00
CA LYS A 130 -15.01 17.80 -11.36
C LYS A 130 -16.12 17.51 -10.36
N PRO A 131 -17.15 18.37 -10.29
CA PRO A 131 -18.36 18.04 -9.54
C PRO A 131 -18.92 16.71 -10.02
N GLN A 132 -19.31 15.85 -9.07
CA GLN A 132 -19.83 14.49 -9.27
C GLN A 132 -18.78 13.40 -9.53
N ASP A 133 -17.50 13.74 -9.67
CA ASP A 133 -16.44 12.74 -9.68
C ASP A 133 -16.37 12.04 -8.31
N LEU A 134 -15.95 10.78 -8.32
CA LEU A 134 -15.79 9.97 -7.12
C LEU A 134 -14.33 9.62 -6.90
N LEU A 135 -13.88 9.66 -5.65
CA LEU A 135 -12.64 9.06 -5.20
C LEU A 135 -12.99 7.74 -4.52
N LYS A 136 -12.44 6.64 -5.03
CA LYS A 136 -12.61 5.29 -4.49
C LYS A 136 -11.25 4.79 -4.02
N LEU A 137 -11.13 4.50 -2.73
CA LEU A 137 -10.00 3.77 -2.18
C LEU A 137 -10.44 2.33 -1.91
N ILE A 138 -9.75 1.38 -2.51
CA ILE A 138 -9.92 -0.05 -2.29
C ILE A 138 -8.71 -0.52 -1.50
N VAL A 139 -8.94 -1.07 -0.31
CA VAL A 139 -7.89 -1.72 0.49
C VAL A 139 -8.12 -3.22 0.41
N VAL A 140 -7.17 -3.94 -0.17
CA VAL A 140 -7.18 -5.38 -0.30
C VAL A 140 -6.23 -5.96 0.74
N TYR A 141 -6.72 -6.82 1.62
CA TYR A 141 -5.86 -7.60 2.51
C TYR A 141 -5.71 -8.99 1.93
N GLU A 142 -4.48 -9.41 1.63
CA GLU A 142 -4.15 -10.76 1.18
C GLU A 142 -3.53 -11.56 2.32
N TYR A 143 -4.03 -12.78 2.53
CA TYR A 143 -3.65 -13.68 3.63
C TYR A 143 -3.01 -14.96 3.13
#